data_AF-A0A2H0MSR3-F1
#
_entry.id   AF-A0A2H0MSR3-F1
#
_cell.length_a   1.000
_cell.length_b   1.000
_cell.length_c   1.000
_cell.angle_alpha   90.00
_cell.angle_beta   90.00
_cell.angle_gamma   90.00
#
_symmetry.space_group_name_H-M   'P 1'
#
loop_
_entity.id
_entity.type
_entity.pdbx_description
1 polymer ?
#
loop_
_entity_poly.entity_id
_entity_poly.type
_entity_poly.pdbx_seq_one_letter_code
_entity_poly.pdbx_strand_id
1 'polypeptide(L)' 'MSLRNYIVVTILVVGCTFVISKWQEKRGTLEILKVFFQVVVFFVAVVGGVFLLAKVLAHFGIAQSGFFI' A
#
# COMPACT_ATOMS: atom_id res chain seq x y z
N MET A 1 11.88 3.45 11.92
CA MET A 1 11.78 3.19 10.46
C MET A 1 13.05 3.69 9.77
N SER A 2 13.71 2.86 8.95
CA SER A 2 14.92 3.25 8.20
C SER A 2 14.55 3.74 6.80
N LEU A 3 15.33 4.68 6.24
CA LEU A 3 15.21 5.17 4.86
C LEU A 3 15.12 4.03 3.84
N ARG A 4 15.81 2.91 4.11
CA ARG A 4 15.79 1.69 3.31
C ARG A 4 14.37 1.16 3.08
N ASN A 5 13.50 1.20 4.09
CA ASN A 5 12.14 0.67 3.99
C ASN A 5 11.28 1.55 3.06
N TYR A 6 11.48 2.86 3.08
CA TYR A 6 10.77 3.79 2.18
C TYR A 6 11.20 3.61 0.72
N ILE A 7 12.48 3.33 0.49
CA ILE A 7 13.01 3.03 -0.86
C ILE A 7 12.38 1.74 -1.40
N VAL A 8 12.32 0.68 -0.58
CA VAL A 8 11.71 -0.60 -0.98
C VAL A 8 10.23 -0.43 -1.33
N VAL A 9 9.47 0.30 -0.51
CA VAL A 9 8.04 0.56 -0.78
C VAL A 9 7.86 1.38 -2.05
N THR A 10 8.71 2.39 -2.26
CA THR A 10 8.68 3.20 -3.49
C THR A 10 8.92 2.34 -4.74
N ILE A 11 9.93 1.46 -4.71
CA ILE A 11 10.22 0.54 -5.82
C ILE A 11 9.02 -0.38 -6.08
N LEU A 12 8.40 -0.90 -5.03
CA LEU A 12 7.19 -1.73 -5.14
C LEU A 12 6.03 -1.00 -5.81
N VAL A 13 5.71 0.22 -5.36
CA VAL A 13 4.61 1.03 -5.91
C VAL A 13 4.86 1.35 -7.38
N VAL A 14 6.09 1.76 -7.73
CA VAL A 14 6.46 2.07 -9.12
C VAL A 14 6.42 0.80 -9.98
N GLY A 15 6.93 -0.33 -9.47
CA GLY A 15 6.90 -1.62 -10.15
C GLY A 15 5.46 -2.09 -10.43
N CYS A 16 4.58 -2.05 -9.43
CA CYS A 16 3.16 -2.37 -9.60
C CYS A 16 2.48 -1.44 -10.61
N THR A 17 2.74 -0.13 -10.52
CA THR A 17 2.20 0.86 -11.46
C THR A 17 2.62 0.54 -12.89
N PHE A 18 3.89 0.18 -13.10
CA PHE A 18 4.41 -0.17 -14.42
C PHE A 18 3.80 -1.47 -14.96
N VAL A 19 3.74 -2.52 -14.13
CA VAL A 19 3.14 -3.82 -14.51
C VAL A 19 1.66 -3.63 -14.88
N ILE A 20 0.89 -2.90 -14.08
CA ILE A 20 -0.53 -2.65 -14.33
C ILE A 20 -0.72 -1.78 -15.58
N SER A 21 0.09 -0.73 -15.74
CA SER A 21 0.02 0.13 -16.93
C SER A 21 0.35 -0.64 -18.20
N LYS A 22 1.37 -1.52 -18.16
CA LYS A 22 1.73 -2.39 -19.27
C LYS A 22 0.64 -3.42 -19.57
N TRP A 23 0.04 -4.01 -18.54
CA TRP A 23 -1.05 -4.99 -18.69
C TRP A 23 -2.29 -4.36 -19.34
N GLN A 24 -2.64 -3.14 -18.94
CA GLN A 24 -3.81 -2.43 -19.48
C GLN A 24 -3.50 -1.62 -20.75
N GLU A 25 -2.32 -1.80 -21.35
CA GLU A 25 -1.84 -1.05 -22.53
C GLU A 25 -1.98 0.48 -22.38
N LYS A 26 -1.91 0.98 -21.14
CA LYS A 26 -2.04 2.39 -20.77
C LYS A 26 -0.77 3.11 -21.21
N ARG A 27 -0.84 3.91 -22.27
CA ARG A 27 0.30 4.67 -22.82
C ARG A 27 0.20 6.17 -22.53
N GLY A 28 -0.97 6.68 -22.16
CA GLY A 28 -1.14 8.09 -21.84
C GLY A 28 -0.62 8.45 -20.45
N THR A 29 0.08 9.58 -20.32
CA THR A 29 0.60 10.08 -19.03
C THR A 29 -0.49 10.20 -17.96
N LEU A 30 -1.67 10.72 -18.32
CA LEU A 30 -2.82 10.82 -17.41
C LEU A 30 -3.35 9.46 -16.98
N GLU A 31 -3.29 8.47 -17.86
CA GLU A 31 -3.75 7.12 -17.55
C GLU A 31 -2.79 6.40 -16.60
N ILE A 32 -1.49 6.55 -16.83
CA ILE A 32 -0.45 6.01 -15.94
C ILE A 32 -0.53 6.67 -14.56
N LEU A 33 -0.77 7.99 -14.50
CA LEU A 33 -1.00 8.70 -13.23
C LEU A 33 -2.25 8.18 -12.50
N LYS A 34 -3.32 7.85 -13.23
CA LYS A 34 -4.52 7.25 -12.64
C LYS A 34 -4.22 5.86 -12.05
N VAL A 35 -3.44 5.03 -12.76
CA VAL A 35 -2.98 3.73 -12.25
C VAL A 35 -2.12 3.91 -11.00
N PHE A 36 -1.20 4.88 -11.01
CA PHE A 36 -0.37 5.18 -9.84
C PHE A 36 -1.23 5.52 -8.62
N PHE A 37 -2.21 6.43 -8.76
CA PHE A 37 -3.13 6.77 -7.68
C PHE A 37 -3.93 5.57 -7.19
N GLN A 38 -4.39 4.72 -8.10
CA GLN A 38 -5.12 3.51 -7.74
C GLN A 38 -4.25 2.54 -6.91
N VAL A 39 -2.98 2.36 -7.28
CA VAL A 39 -2.02 1.55 -6.52
C VAL A 39 -1.78 2.16 -5.13
N VAL A 40 -1.56 3.47 -5.04
CA VAL A 40 -1.35 4.16 -3.76
C VAL A 40 -2.56 4.02 -2.84
N VAL A 41 -3.76 4.28 -3.35
CA VAL A 41 -5.02 4.14 -2.58
C VAL A 41 -5.20 2.70 -2.10
N PHE A 42 -4.89 1.71 -2.94
CA PHE A 42 -4.96 0.31 -2.55
C PHE A 42 -4.02 0.00 -1.37
N PHE A 43 -2.76 0.43 -1.43
CA PHE A 43 -1.81 0.23 -0.33
C PHE A 43 -2.26 0.93 0.96
N VAL A 44 -2.76 2.16 0.86
CA VAL A 44 -3.29 2.89 2.02
C VAL A 44 -4.50 2.16 2.62
N ALA A 45 -5.41 1.65 1.78
CA ALA A 45 -6.58 0.90 2.23
C ALA A 45 -6.18 -0.42 2.91
N VAL A 46 -5.21 -1.15 2.38
CA VAL A 46 -4.71 -2.38 2.99
C VAL A 46 -4.04 -2.07 4.32
N VAL A 47 -3.06 -1.16 4.35
CA VAL A 47 -2.34 -0.82 5.59
C VAL A 47 -3.28 -0.26 6.65
N GLY A 48 -4.17 0.67 6.26
CA GLY A 48 -5.18 1.23 7.15
C GLY A 48 -6.17 0.18 7.65
N GLY A 49 -6.60 -0.72 6.78
CA GLY A 49 -7.48 -1.84 7.13
C GLY A 49 -6.87 -2.77 8.16
N VAL A 50 -5.62 -3.21 7.95
CA VAL A 50 -4.92 -4.08 8.93
C VAL A 50 -4.69 -3.32 10.23
N PHE A 51 -4.34 -2.03 10.19
CA PHE A 51 -4.16 -1.21 11.38
C PHE A 51 -5.45 -1.09 12.20
N LEU A 52 -6.59 -0.83 11.54
CA LEU A 52 -7.89 -0.77 12.19
C LEU A 52 -8.29 -2.13 12.77
N LEU A 53 -8.12 -3.21 12.02
CA LEU A 53 -8.41 -4.57 12.48
C LEU A 53 -7.59 -4.93 13.72
N ALA A 54 -6.30 -4.61 13.73
CA ALA A 54 -5.45 -4.87 14.88
C ALA A 54 -5.84 -4.05 16.10
N LYS A 55 -6.27 -2.79 15.91
CA LYS A 55 -6.81 -1.97 17.01
C LYS A 55 -8.09 -2.57 17.58
N VAL A 56 -8.97 -3.10 16.72
CA VAL A 56 -10.20 -3.80 17.16
C VAL A 56 -9.86 -5.09 17.90
N LEU A 57 -8.94 -5.91 17.37
CA LEU A 57 -8.49 -7.15 18.03
C LEU A 57 -7.83 -6.86 19.38
N ALA A 58 -7.06 -5.77 19.49
CA ALA A 58 -6.48 -5.33 20.74
C ALA A 58 -7.55 -4.85 21.74
N HIS A 59 -8.58 -4.16 21.26
CA HIS A 59 -9.72 -3.77 22.10
C HIS A 59 -10.45 -4.99 22.69
N PHE A 60 -10.58 -6.07 21.93
CA PHE A 60 -11.15 -7.34 22.41
C PHE A 60 -10.17 -8.19 23.24
N GLY A 61 -8.94 -7.72 23.49
CA GLY A 61 -7.92 -8.47 24.24
C GLY A 61 -7.37 -9.70 23.49
N ILE A 62 -7.68 -9.85 22.21
CA ILE A 62 -7.24 -10.98 21.36
C ILE A 62 -5.81 -10.73 20.84
N ALA A 63 -5.45 -9.47 20.57
CA ALA A 63 -4.12 -9.09 20.13
C ALA A 63 -3.39 -8.27 21.20
N GLN A 64 -2.12 -8.61 21.45
CA GLN A 64 -1.26 -7.86 22.36
C GLN A 64 -0.97 -6.48 21.76
N SER A 65 -0.99 -5.42 22.58
CA SER A 65 -0.86 -4.01 22.15
C SER A 65 0.42 -3.67 21.38
N GLY A 66 1.39 -4.60 21.31
CA GLY A 66 2.65 -4.48 20.58
C GLY A 66 2.64 -5.01 19.14
N PHE A 67 1.53 -5.52 18.60
CA PHE A 67 1.48 -6.14 17.26
C PHE A 67 1.84 -5.17 16.11
N PHE A 68 1.77 -3.86 16.34
CA PHE A 68 2.03 -2.80 15.35
C PHE A 68 3.21 -1.87 15.69
N ILE A 69 4.01 -2.21 16.72
CA ILE A 69 5.21 -1.44 17.11
C ILE A 69 6.42 -1.89 16.31
#